data_AF-A0A4D6ELF4-F1
#
_entry.id   AF-A0A4D6ELF4-F1
#
_cell.length_a   1.000
_cell.length_b   1.000
_cell.length_c   1.000
_cell.angle_alpha   90.00
_cell.angle_beta   90.00
_cell.angle_gamma   90.00
#
_symmetry.space_group_name_H-M   'P 1'
#
loop_
_entity.id
_entity.type
_entity.pdbx_description
1 polymer ?
#
loop_
_entity_poly.entity_id
_entity_poly.type
_entity_poly.pdbx_seq_one_letter_code
_entity_poly.pdbx_strand_id
1 'polypeptide(L)'
;WSIERPPGDTAGCTFCHTSPEERCSTCHQRHQFDPKVARKSEQCKTCHWGKDHRDWEAYDIGLHGTVYQINKWDPKQFDWTKKLADA
;
A
#
# COMPACT_ATOMS: atom_id res chain seq x y z
N TRP A 1 12.98 -7.98 -18.54
CA TRP A 1 13.57 -8.72 -17.40
C TRP A 1 14.68 -9.59 -17.95
N SER A 2 15.93 -9.11 -17.92
CA SER A 2 17.04 -9.85 -18.55
C SER A 2 17.30 -11.13 -17.77
N ILE A 3 17.34 -12.25 -18.50
CA ILE A 3 17.59 -13.62 -18.01
C ILE A 3 19.02 -13.79 -17.45
N GLU A 4 19.85 -12.73 -17.48
CA GLU A 4 21.29 -12.80 -17.22
C GLU A 4 21.72 -12.40 -15.80
N ARG A 5 20.82 -11.90 -14.93
CA ARG A 5 21.22 -11.51 -13.57
C ARG A 5 21.18 -12.71 -12.60
N PRO A 6 22.23 -12.91 -11.78
CA PRO A 6 22.22 -13.91 -10.72
C PRO A 6 20.98 -13.81 -9.80
N PRO A 7 20.47 -14.95 -9.28
CA PRO A 7 19.50 -14.94 -8.19
C PRO A 7 20.06 -14.15 -6.99
N GLY A 8 19.31 -13.17 -6.50
CA GLY A 8 19.74 -12.27 -5.42
C GLY A 8 19.78 -10.81 -5.87
N ASP A 9 20.39 -10.53 -7.03
CA ASP A 9 20.56 -9.16 -7.55
C ASP A 9 19.24 -8.42 -7.75
N THR A 10 18.19 -9.17 -8.08
CA THR A 10 16.82 -8.65 -8.30
C THR A 10 15.77 -9.45 -7.55
N ALA A 11 16.15 -10.17 -6.48
CA ALA A 11 15.22 -11.00 -5.71
C ALA A 11 14.02 -10.19 -5.16
N GLY A 12 14.27 -8.93 -4.77
CA GLY A 12 13.22 -8.01 -4.32
C GLY A 12 12.13 -7.74 -5.37
N CYS A 13 12.46 -7.80 -6.66
CA CYS A 13 11.49 -7.61 -7.73
C CYS A 13 10.46 -8.72 -7.72
N THR A 14 10.87 -9.99 -7.58
CA THR A 14 9.95 -11.12 -7.49
C THR A 14 9.06 -11.01 -6.25
N PHE A 15 9.62 -10.61 -5.10
CA PHE A 15 8.83 -10.45 -3.86
C PHE A 15 7.78 -9.35 -3.98
N CYS A 16 8.10 -8.26 -4.67
CA CYS A 16 7.17 -7.15 -4.90
C CYS A 16 6.10 -7.51 -5.94
N HIS A 17 6.51 -7.86 -7.16
CA HIS A 17 5.61 -7.97 -8.31
C HIS A 17 4.67 -9.16 -8.27
N THR A 18 5.06 -10.29 -7.66
CA THR A 18 4.19 -11.47 -7.60
C THR A 18 3.11 -11.35 -6.52
N SER A 19 3.32 -10.53 -5.49
CA SER A 19 2.39 -10.42 -4.37
C SER A 19 0.98 -9.98 -4.77
N PRO A 20 0.76 -8.89 -5.52
CA PRO A 20 -0.60 -8.45 -5.88
C PRO A 20 -1.33 -9.40 -6.85
N GLU A 21 -0.61 -10.11 -7.71
CA GLU A 21 -1.21 -11.03 -8.69
C GLU A 21 -1.54 -12.40 -8.08
N GLU A 22 -0.62 -12.94 -7.28
CA GLU A 22 -0.70 -14.34 -6.81
C GLU A 22 -1.22 -14.48 -5.37
N ARG A 23 -1.27 -13.39 -4.59
CA ARG A 23 -1.53 -13.46 -3.15
C ARG A 23 -2.56 -12.44 -2.69
N CYS A 24 -3.70 -12.92 -2.20
CA CYS A 24 -4.70 -12.07 -1.57
C CYS A 24 -4.25 -11.46 -0.23
N SER A 25 -3.16 -11.92 0.39
CA SER A 25 -2.68 -11.37 1.67
C SER A 25 -1.99 -10.01 1.57
N THR A 26 -1.97 -9.39 0.40
CA THR A 26 -1.16 -8.20 0.09
C THR A 26 -1.68 -6.95 0.80
N CYS A 27 -2.97 -6.62 0.64
CA CYS A 27 -3.54 -5.40 1.25
C CYS A 27 -4.17 -5.64 2.63
N HIS A 28 -4.75 -6.81 2.86
CA HIS A 28 -5.27 -7.24 4.17
C HIS A 28 -4.44 -8.42 4.66
N GLN A 29 -3.49 -8.13 5.56
CA GLN A 29 -2.42 -9.07 5.89
C GLN A 29 -2.96 -10.34 6.55
N ARG A 30 -2.34 -11.47 6.18
CA ARG A 30 -2.54 -12.73 6.88
C ARG A 30 -2.00 -12.61 8.32
N HIS A 31 -2.59 -13.28 9.31
CA HIS A 31 -3.79 -14.12 9.24
C HIS A 31 -5.07 -13.38 9.67
N GLN A 32 -5.01 -12.07 9.87
CA GLN A 32 -6.15 -11.29 10.33
C GLN A 32 -7.15 -10.98 9.21
N PHE A 33 -6.65 -10.74 7.99
CA PHE A 33 -7.46 -10.42 6.82
C PHE A 33 -8.48 -9.28 7.07
N ASP A 34 -8.08 -8.25 7.82
CA ASP A 34 -8.98 -7.15 8.22
C ASP A 34 -9.14 -6.11 7.10
N PRO A 35 -10.36 -5.92 6.54
CA PRO A 35 -10.60 -4.91 5.51
C PRO A 35 -10.41 -3.48 6.01
N LYS A 36 -10.53 -3.21 7.32
CA LYS A 36 -10.30 -1.87 7.89
C LYS A 36 -8.84 -1.44 7.74
N VAL A 37 -7.90 -2.39 7.89
CA VAL A 37 -6.48 -2.12 7.70
C VAL A 37 -6.17 -1.96 6.21
N ALA A 38 -6.78 -2.78 5.34
CA ALA A 38 -6.61 -2.69 3.88
C ALA A 38 -7.01 -1.34 3.27
N ARG A 39 -7.95 -0.62 3.90
CA ARG A 39 -8.41 0.70 3.42
C ARG A 39 -7.42 1.84 3.72
N LYS A 40 -6.40 1.62 4.55
CA LYS A 40 -5.43 2.65 4.91
C LYS A 40 -4.46 2.91 3.76
N SER A 41 -4.17 4.17 3.46
CA SER A 41 -3.31 4.56 2.34
C SER A 41 -1.89 3.98 2.44
N GLU A 42 -1.41 3.72 3.66
CA GLU A 42 -0.10 3.10 3.88
C GLU A 42 0.01 1.67 3.34
N GLN A 43 -1.09 0.98 3.03
CA GLN A 43 -1.03 -0.37 2.49
C GLN A 43 -0.43 -0.41 1.09
N CYS A 44 -0.61 0.64 0.30
CA CYS A 44 -0.02 0.75 -1.02
C CYS A 44 1.48 1.07 -0.96
N LYS A 45 1.92 1.80 0.09
CA LYS A 45 3.26 2.41 0.16
C LYS A 45 4.40 1.41 0.14
N THR A 46 4.16 0.15 0.49
CA THR A 46 5.23 -0.87 0.53
C THR A 46 5.75 -1.22 -0.87
N CYS A 47 4.92 -1.02 -1.90
CA CYS A 47 5.27 -1.26 -3.31
C CYS A 47 5.29 0.04 -4.10
N HIS A 48 4.32 0.93 -3.86
CA HIS A 48 4.13 2.18 -4.59
C HIS A 48 4.92 3.33 -3.96
N TRP A 49 6.26 3.24 -4.01
CA TRP A 49 7.18 4.26 -3.48
C TRP A 49 8.53 4.19 -4.20
N GLY A 50 9.42 5.14 -3.94
CA GLY A 50 10.85 5.00 -4.23
C GLY A 50 11.32 5.70 -5.50
N LYS A 51 12.28 5.09 -6.20
CA LYS A 51 13.09 5.79 -7.21
C LYS A 51 12.36 6.03 -8.52
N ASP A 52 11.58 5.05 -8.96
CA ASP A 52 10.97 4.95 -10.28
C ASP A 52 9.46 5.24 -10.28
N HIS A 53 8.77 5.09 -9.15
CA HIS A 53 7.36 5.47 -8.98
C HIS A 53 7.08 6.07 -7.59
N ARG A 54 7.13 7.40 -7.50
CA ARG A 54 6.93 8.17 -6.25
C ARG A 54 5.46 8.38 -5.89
N ASP A 55 4.67 7.33 -5.97
CA ASP A 55 3.22 7.40 -5.80
C ASP A 55 2.85 7.75 -4.35
N TRP A 56 3.41 7.02 -3.38
CA TRP A 56 3.25 7.31 -1.96
C TRP A 56 3.78 8.70 -1.61
N GLU A 57 4.99 9.04 -2.04
CA GLU A 57 5.61 10.32 -1.70
C GLU A 57 4.80 11.50 -2.24
N ALA A 58 4.27 11.39 -3.46
CA ALA A 58 3.40 12.40 -4.05
C ALA A 58 2.08 12.55 -3.28
N TYR A 59 1.45 11.44 -2.90
CA TYR A 59 0.24 11.45 -2.08
C TYR A 59 0.51 12.06 -0.70
N ASP A 60 1.51 11.54 0.02
CA ASP A 60 1.81 11.82 1.42
C ASP A 60 2.20 13.28 1.66
N ILE A 61 3.05 13.85 0.79
CA ILE A 61 3.44 15.26 0.93
C ILE A 61 2.38 16.23 0.37
N GLY A 62 1.50 15.75 -0.50
CA GLY A 62 0.41 16.55 -1.05
C GLY A 62 -0.60 16.97 0.01
N LEU A 63 -1.51 17.87 -0.35
CA LEU A 63 -2.58 18.30 0.57
C LEU A 63 -3.48 17.14 1.01
N HIS A 64 -3.80 16.20 0.10
CA HIS A 64 -4.55 15.00 0.45
C HIS A 64 -3.82 14.16 1.51
N GLY A 65 -2.51 13.94 1.36
CA GLY A 65 -1.69 13.25 2.34
C GLY A 65 -1.57 14.00 3.66
N THR A 66 -1.43 15.33 3.63
CA THR A 66 -1.38 16.16 4.84
C THR A 66 -2.69 16.05 5.64
N VAL A 67 -3.84 16.20 4.96
CA VAL A 67 -5.17 16.01 5.58
C VAL A 67 -5.31 14.59 6.13
N TYR A 68 -4.86 13.58 5.37
CA TYR A 68 -4.88 12.19 5.81
C TYR A 68 -4.03 11.98 7.07
N GLN A 69 -2.77 12.40 7.08
CA GLN A 69 -1.84 12.19 8.21
C GLN A 69 -2.35 12.82 9.51
N ILE A 70 -2.93 14.01 9.43
CA ILE A 70 -3.47 14.74 10.59
C ILE A 70 -4.74 14.07 11.13
N ASN A 71 -5.60 13.56 10.23
CA ASN A 71 -6.97 13.17 10.60
C ASN A 71 -7.24 11.66 10.62
N LYS A 72 -6.35 10.80 10.11
CA LYS A 72 -6.59 9.34 9.93
C LYS A 72 -6.94 8.56 11.20
N TRP A 73 -6.73 9.16 12.39
CA TRP A 73 -7.06 8.58 13.68
C TRP A 73 -8.32 9.20 14.33
N ASP A 74 -8.87 10.26 13.76
CA ASP A 74 -10.17 10.82 14.17
C ASP A 74 -11.29 10.09 13.40
N PRO A 75 -12.11 9.25 14.05
CA PRO A 75 -13.18 8.50 13.39
C PRO A 75 -14.30 9.39 12.85
N LYS A 76 -14.37 10.68 13.23
CA LYS A 76 -15.29 11.64 12.62
C LYS A 76 -14.83 12.12 11.25
N GLN A 77 -13.52 12.07 10.98
CA GLN A 77 -12.92 12.44 9.71
C GLN A 77 -12.67 11.21 8.83
N PHE A 78 -12.13 10.14 9.42
CA PHE A 78 -11.82 8.88 8.73
C PHE A 78 -12.37 7.69 9.51
N ASP A 79 -13.55 7.21 9.14
CA ASP A 79 -14.15 5.98 9.67
C ASP A 79 -13.78 4.77 8.81
N TRP A 80 -12.73 4.07 9.20
CA TRP A 80 -12.24 2.88 8.49
C TRP A 80 -13.21 1.69 8.52
N THR A 81 -14.25 1.73 9.35
CA THR A 81 -15.23 0.63 9.45
C THR A 81 -16.21 0.62 8.28
N LYS A 82 -16.49 1.79 7.69
CA LYS A 82 -17.36 1.93 6.51
C LYS A 82 -16.76 1.24 5.29
N LYS A 83 -17.62 0.74 4.40
CA LYS A 83 -17.18 0.26 3.08
C LYS A 83 -16.81 1.47 2.23
N LEU A 84 -15.94 1.26 1.24
CA LEU A 84 -15.54 2.33 0.31
C LEU A 84 -16.71 2.93 -0.47
N ALA A 85 -17.78 2.15 -0.72
CA ALA A 85 -18.98 2.63 -1.38
C ALA A 85 -19.88 3.51 -0.46
N ASP A 86 -19.67 3.46 0.85
CA ASP A 86 -20.46 4.14 1.87
C ASP A 86 -19.67 5.31 2.52
N ALA A 87 -18.48 5.60 1.99
CA ALA A 87 -17.53 6.57 2.51
C ALA A 87 -17.82 7.99 2.00
#